data_AF-A0A920QBS2-F1
#
_entry.id   AF-A0A920QBS2-F1
#
_cell.length_a   1.000
_cell.length_b   1.000
_cell.length_c   1.000
_cell.angle_alpha   90.00
_cell.angle_beta   90.00
_cell.angle_gamma   90.00
#
_symmetry.space_group_name_H-M   'P 1'
#
loop_
_entity.id
_entity.type
_entity.pdbx_description
1 polymer ?
#
loop_
_entity_poly.entity_id
_entity_poly.type
_entity_poly.pdbx_seq_one_letter_code
_entity_poly.pdbx_strand_id
1 'polypeptide(L)'
;MNTIIKLEDIEVKVVHKNIRNINLRVLPPDGKVFISAPFRTKNKTIYKLACSKLNWISKQRKMIRKNTHQSFQYINHETHYFRGRQYQLKVQKKNEPSVVQLLNNEIVLQVPDGADLETRRSVLQDWYHRQLEIVIPPLITKWESLLNVSVRVFQFAV
;
A
#
# COMPACT_ATOMS: atom_id res chain seq x y z
N MET A 1 1.90 -28.41 6.49
CA MET A 1 0.96 -28.36 7.64
C MET A 1 0.92 -26.94 8.16
N ASN A 2 -0.27 -26.41 8.43
CA ASN A 2 -0.45 -25.07 9.00
C ASN A 2 -0.74 -25.25 10.49
N THR A 3 0.02 -24.57 11.34
CA THR A 3 -0.17 -24.61 12.80
C THR A 3 -0.41 -23.20 13.29
N ILE A 4 -1.36 -23.01 14.19
CA ILE A 4 -1.60 -21.72 14.84
C ILE A 4 -0.99 -21.79 16.23
N ILE A 5 -0.14 -20.82 16.54
CA ILE A 5 0.44 -20.64 17.88
C ILE A 5 -0.19 -19.38 18.47
N LYS A 6 -0.75 -19.48 19.67
CA LYS A 6 -1.21 -18.33 20.44
C LYS A 6 -0.09 -17.82 21.34
N LEU A 7 0.25 -16.55 21.21
CA LEU A 7 1.20 -15.82 22.04
C LEU A 7 0.47 -14.66 22.67
N GLU A 8 0.08 -14.80 23.93
CA GLU A 8 -0.79 -13.82 24.62
C GLU A 8 -2.05 -13.55 23.76
N ASP A 9 -2.22 -12.32 23.27
CA ASP A 9 -3.31 -11.87 22.39
C ASP A 9 -2.98 -11.92 20.87
N ILE A 10 -1.90 -12.60 20.48
CA ILE A 10 -1.44 -12.65 19.09
C ILE A 10 -1.53 -14.08 18.55
N GLU A 11 -2.37 -14.25 17.54
CA GLU A 11 -2.40 -15.49 16.75
C GLU A 11 -1.32 -15.45 15.67
N VAL A 12 -0.39 -16.39 15.77
CA VAL A 12 0.72 -16.55 14.83
C VAL A 12 0.49 -17.79 13.98
N LYS A 13 0.30 -17.58 12.67
CA LYS A 13 0.17 -18.67 11.70
C LYS A 13 1.55 -19.16 11.27
N VAL A 14 1.84 -20.41 11.54
CA VAL A 14 3.10 -21.07 11.18
C VAL A 14 2.88 -21.98 9.98
N VAL A 15 3.74 -21.86 8.99
CA VAL A 15 3.75 -22.72 7.80
C VAL A 15 5.15 -23.26 7.57
N HIS A 16 5.26 -24.58 7.56
CA HIS A 16 6.53 -25.23 7.24
C HIS A 16 6.74 -25.27 5.73
N LYS A 17 7.91 -24.83 5.27
CA LYS A 17 8.32 -24.77 3.86
C LYS A 17 9.75 -25.29 3.69
N ASN A 18 10.11 -25.62 2.45
CA ASN A 18 11.50 -25.94 2.11
C ASN A 18 12.33 -24.65 2.03
N ILE A 19 12.78 -24.15 3.18
CA ILE A 19 13.58 -22.92 3.33
C ILE A 19 14.71 -23.16 4.32
N ARG A 20 15.77 -22.34 4.25
CA ARG A 20 16.91 -22.42 5.18
C ARG A 20 16.67 -21.68 6.50
N ASN A 21 16.01 -20.52 6.43
CA ASN A 21 15.85 -19.61 7.57
C ASN A 21 14.38 -19.46 7.98
N ILE A 22 14.15 -19.15 9.26
CA ILE A 22 12.82 -18.80 9.76
C ILE A 22 12.52 -17.35 9.37
N ASN A 23 11.40 -17.10 8.69
CA ASN A 23 10.96 -15.74 8.37
C ASN A 23 9.70 -15.39 9.14
N LEU A 24 9.71 -14.22 9.77
CA LEU A 24 8.59 -13.64 10.51
C LEU A 24 8.08 -12.44 9.72
N ARG A 25 6.78 -12.41 9.40
CA ARG A 25 6.13 -11.32 8.67
C ARG A 25 4.87 -10.89 9.40
N VAL A 26 4.58 -9.59 9.37
CA VAL A 26 3.30 -9.04 9.81
C VAL A 26 2.60 -8.50 8.57
N LEU A 27 1.43 -9.04 8.27
CA LEU A 27 0.71 -8.76 7.02
C LEU A 27 -0.31 -7.63 7.24
N PRO A 28 -0.34 -6.62 6.36
CA PRO A 28 -1.51 -5.74 6.26
C PRO A 28 -2.73 -6.51 5.74
N PRO A 29 -3.97 -6.07 6.03
CA PRO A 29 -4.31 -4.90 6.83
C PRO A 29 -4.41 -5.15 8.35
N ASP A 30 -4.81 -6.35 8.77
CA ASP A 30 -5.15 -6.63 10.18
C ASP A 30 -3.92 -6.76 11.12
N GLY A 31 -2.72 -6.76 10.54
CA GLY A 31 -1.48 -7.04 11.26
C GLY A 31 -1.35 -8.51 11.66
N LYS A 32 -1.87 -9.43 10.83
CA LYS A 32 -1.76 -10.88 11.07
C LYS A 32 -0.30 -11.32 11.00
N VAL A 33 0.13 -12.12 11.97
CA VAL A 33 1.53 -12.55 12.08
C VAL A 33 1.71 -13.92 11.45
N PHE A 34 2.71 -14.02 10.58
CA PHE A 34 3.01 -15.23 9.84
C PHE A 34 4.47 -15.63 10.03
N ILE A 35 4.69 -16.92 10.30
CA ILE A 35 6.03 -17.51 10.37
C ILE A 35 6.16 -18.60 9.31
N SER A 36 7.14 -18.45 8.43
CA SER A 36 7.61 -19.57 7.61
C SER A 36 8.81 -20.22 8.28
N ALA A 37 8.77 -21.52 8.52
CA ALA A 37 9.89 -22.26 9.14
C ALA A 37 10.32 -23.46 8.27
N PRO A 38 11.60 -23.87 8.32
CA PRO A 38 12.06 -25.13 7.73
C PRO A 38 11.32 -26.34 8.34
N PHE A 39 11.05 -27.39 7.56
CA PHE A 39 10.35 -28.61 8.03
C PHE A 39 10.95 -29.24 9.30
N ARG A 40 12.27 -29.19 9.46
CA ARG A 40 12.99 -29.76 10.61
C ARG A 40 12.89 -28.92 11.89
N THR A 41 12.25 -27.75 11.82
CA THR A 41 12.17 -26.82 12.95
C THR A 41 11.06 -27.22 13.91
N LYS A 42 11.44 -27.48 15.17
CA LYS A 42 10.49 -27.80 16.24
C LYS A 42 9.65 -26.57 16.61
N ASN A 43 8.37 -26.78 16.91
CA ASN A 43 7.44 -25.71 17.31
C ASN A 43 7.94 -24.93 18.54
N LYS A 44 8.64 -25.57 19.49
CA LYS A 44 9.23 -24.91 20.67
C LYS A 44 10.26 -23.84 20.28
N THR A 45 11.06 -24.07 19.24
CA THR A 45 12.04 -23.10 18.73
C THR A 45 11.34 -21.92 18.07
N ILE A 46 10.28 -22.21 17.30
CA ILE A 46 9.43 -21.18 16.67
C ILE A 46 8.77 -20.31 17.73
N TYR A 47 8.24 -20.92 18.80
CA TYR A 47 7.65 -20.22 19.93
C TYR A 47 8.65 -19.28 20.62
N LYS A 48 9.85 -19.78 20.95
CA LYS A 48 10.91 -18.94 21.57
C LYS A 48 11.31 -17.75 20.68
N LEU A 49 11.42 -17.96 19.37
CA LEU A 49 11.72 -16.90 18.41
C LEU A 49 10.60 -15.87 18.35
N ALA A 50 9.34 -16.31 18.38
CA ALA A 50 8.19 -15.41 18.39
C ALA A 50 8.16 -14.58 19.68
N CYS A 51 8.39 -15.19 20.85
CA CYS A 51 8.50 -14.50 22.14
C CYS A 51 9.60 -13.43 22.11
N SER A 52 10.80 -13.76 21.63
CA SER A 52 11.91 -12.79 21.59
C SER A 52 11.65 -11.60 20.63
N LYS A 53 10.70 -11.75 19.70
CA LYS A 53 10.32 -10.71 18.74
C LYS A 53 8.98 -10.03 19.06
N LEU A 54 8.36 -10.27 20.22
CA LEU A 54 7.07 -9.66 20.59
C LEU A 54 7.06 -8.14 20.48
N ASN A 55 8.09 -7.46 20.99
CA ASN A 55 8.22 -6.01 20.89
C ASN A 55 8.27 -5.51 19.44
N TRP A 56 8.95 -6.26 18.55
CA TRP A 56 9.01 -5.94 17.13
C TRP A 56 7.65 -6.17 16.45
N ILE A 57 6.98 -7.28 16.76
CA ILE A 57 5.65 -7.62 16.24
C ILE A 57 4.64 -6.52 16.63
N SER A 58 4.64 -6.10 17.89
CA SER A 58 3.76 -5.03 18.38
C SER A 58 4.00 -3.71 17.65
N LYS A 59 5.26 -3.29 17.49
CA LYS A 59 5.62 -2.10 16.70
C LYS A 59 5.15 -2.19 15.25
N GLN A 60 5.36 -3.33 14.59
CA GLN A 60 4.92 -3.54 13.21
C GLN A 60 3.40 -3.51 13.07
N ARG A 61 2.65 -4.13 14.00
CA ARG A 61 1.18 -4.05 14.00
C ARG A 61 0.68 -2.63 14.18
N LYS A 62 1.29 -1.83 15.06
CA LYS A 62 0.94 -0.42 15.26
C LYS A 62 1.21 0.40 13.99
N MET A 63 2.34 0.17 13.32
CA MET A 63 2.69 0.85 12.08
C MET A 63 1.76 0.46 10.93
N ILE A 64 1.45 -0.83 10.79
CA ILE A 64 0.50 -1.34 9.80
C ILE A 64 -0.88 -0.75 10.04
N ARG A 65 -1.38 -0.74 11.28
CA ARG A 65 -2.68 -0.13 11.63
C ARG A 65 -2.75 1.37 11.34
N LYS A 66 -1.62 2.08 11.46
CA LYS A 66 -1.52 3.50 11.10
C LYS A 66 -1.51 3.71 9.59
N ASN A 67 -0.96 2.75 8.83
CA ASN A 67 -0.79 2.83 7.38
C ASN A 67 -1.88 2.09 6.59
N THR A 68 -2.72 1.29 7.25
CA THR A 68 -3.86 0.63 6.61
C THR A 68 -4.85 1.68 6.21
N HIS A 69 -4.91 1.90 4.89
CA HIS A 69 -5.88 2.73 4.20
C HIS A 69 -6.25 3.96 5.02
N GLN A 70 -5.41 5.00 4.92
CA GLN A 70 -5.90 6.34 5.15
C GLN A 70 -7.18 6.47 4.31
N SER A 71 -8.33 6.40 4.97
CA SER A 71 -9.62 6.32 4.31
C SER A 71 -9.89 7.72 3.79
N PHE A 72 -9.41 8.00 2.58
CA PHE A 72 -9.53 9.33 2.02
C PHE A 72 -11.02 9.67 1.89
N GLN A 73 -11.41 10.82 2.45
CA GLN A 73 -12.79 11.29 2.40
C GLN A 73 -13.01 12.23 1.19
N TYR A 74 -11.91 12.61 0.52
CA TYR A 74 -11.88 13.55 -0.60
C TYR A 74 -12.61 14.85 -0.24
N ILE A 75 -12.20 15.45 0.87
CA ILE A 75 -12.73 16.72 1.39
C ILE A 75 -11.71 17.86 1.28
N ASN A 76 -12.18 19.10 1.44
CA ASN A 76 -11.31 20.28 1.41
C ASN A 76 -10.23 20.22 2.51
N HIS A 77 -9.01 20.62 2.16
CA HIS A 77 -7.82 20.59 3.02
C HIS A 77 -7.41 19.18 3.48
N GLU A 78 -7.80 18.16 2.72
CA GLU A 78 -7.27 16.82 2.91
C GLU A 78 -5.88 16.72 2.27
N THR A 79 -4.93 16.09 2.97
CA THR A 79 -3.56 15.96 2.48
C THR A 79 -3.41 14.75 1.57
N HIS A 80 -3.03 15.01 0.33
CA HIS A 80 -2.70 14.00 -0.67
C HIS A 80 -1.24 14.13 -1.10
N TYR A 81 -0.63 13.01 -1.49
CA TYR A 81 0.74 12.99 -1.96
C TYR A 81 0.78 12.86 -3.48
N PHE A 82 1.54 13.73 -4.13
CA PHE A 82 1.85 13.63 -5.55
C PHE A 82 3.36 13.78 -5.75
N ARG A 83 3.98 12.81 -6.42
CA ARG A 83 5.44 12.78 -6.69
C ARG A 83 6.31 13.06 -5.45
N GLY A 84 5.92 12.52 -4.30
CA GLY A 84 6.65 12.65 -3.04
C GLY A 84 6.46 13.98 -2.29
N ARG A 85 5.60 14.88 -2.78
CA ARG A 85 5.25 16.13 -2.10
C ARG A 85 3.81 16.10 -1.59
N GLN A 86 3.57 16.80 -0.48
CA GLN A 86 2.25 16.97 0.10
C GLN A 86 1.50 18.11 -0.58
N TYR A 87 0.23 17.87 -0.91
CA TYR A 87 -0.69 18.84 -1.49
C TYR A 87 -2.02 18.79 -0.72
N GLN A 88 -2.65 19.95 -0.58
CA GLN A 88 -4.01 20.03 -0.03
C GLN A 88 -5.04 19.84 -1.12
N LEU A 89 -6.09 19.05 -0.86
CA LEU A 89 -7.20 18.86 -1.77
C LEU A 89 -8.18 20.02 -1.67
N LYS A 90 -8.60 20.54 -2.82
CA LYS A 90 -9.64 21.56 -2.93
C LYS A 90 -10.74 21.05 -3.85
N VAL A 91 -11.88 20.70 -3.27
CA VAL A 91 -13.06 20.21 -3.98
C VAL A 91 -13.89 21.39 -4.45
N GLN A 92 -13.98 21.56 -5.77
CA GLN A 92 -14.85 22.54 -6.40
C GLN A 92 -16.08 21.83 -6.97
N LYS A 93 -17.25 22.21 -6.47
CA LYS A 93 -18.52 21.71 -6.99
C LYS A 93 -18.95 22.61 -8.14
N LYS A 94 -18.93 22.08 -9.36
CA LYS A 94 -19.43 22.77 -10.55
C LYS A 94 -20.19 21.80 -11.41
N ASN A 95 -21.23 22.28 -12.09
CA ASN A 95 -22.03 21.48 -13.02
C ASN A 95 -21.33 21.34 -14.39
N GLU A 96 -20.05 20.94 -14.35
CA GLU A 96 -19.11 20.85 -15.46
C GLU A 96 -18.41 19.48 -15.41
N PRO A 97 -17.72 19.05 -16.49
CA PRO A 97 -16.98 17.79 -16.47
C PRO A 97 -15.96 17.76 -15.32
N SER A 98 -15.85 16.58 -14.70
CA SER A 98 -14.92 16.34 -13.61
C SER A 98 -13.48 16.50 -14.10
N VAL A 99 -12.71 17.36 -13.45
CA VAL A 99 -11.31 17.62 -13.82
C VAL A 99 -10.45 17.77 -12.56
N VAL A 100 -9.22 17.29 -12.65
CA VAL A 100 -8.22 17.46 -11.59
C VAL A 100 -7.05 18.27 -12.13
N GLN A 101 -6.66 19.29 -11.37
CA GLN A 101 -5.55 20.16 -11.72
C GLN A 101 -4.68 20.43 -10.51
N LEU A 102 -3.38 20.61 -10.75
CA LEU A 102 -2.43 21.04 -9.72
C LEU A 102 -2.24 22.56 -9.83
N LEU A 103 -2.79 23.34 -8.91
CA LEU A 103 -2.64 24.80 -8.88
C LEU A 103 -2.16 25.25 -7.50
N ASN A 104 -1.21 26.19 -7.44
CA ASN A 104 -0.81 26.86 -6.20
C ASN A 104 -0.46 25.90 -5.04
N ASN A 105 0.17 24.76 -5.34
CA ASN A 105 0.48 23.73 -4.34
C ASN A 105 -0.76 23.06 -3.70
N GLU A 106 -1.88 23.08 -4.42
CA GLU A 106 -3.12 22.37 -4.13
C GLU A 106 -3.48 21.43 -5.29
N ILE A 107 -4.16 20.33 -4.96
CA ILE A 107 -4.85 19.48 -5.93
C ILE A 107 -6.30 19.96 -5.98
N VAL A 108 -6.69 20.59 -7.07
CA VAL A 108 -8.06 21.05 -7.29
C VAL A 108 -8.83 19.92 -7.96
N LEU A 109 -9.81 19.37 -7.23
CA LEU A 109 -10.74 18.36 -7.72
C LEU A 109 -12.08 19.03 -8.04
N GLN A 110 -12.36 19.18 -9.33
CA GLN A 110 -13.67 19.63 -9.80
C GLN A 110 -14.57 18.42 -10.02
N VAL A 111 -15.77 18.44 -9.44
CA VAL A 111 -16.78 17.38 -9.59
C VAL A 111 -18.20 17.99 -9.65
N PRO A 112 -19.17 17.28 -10.24
CA PRO A 112 -20.59 17.66 -10.19
C PRO A 112 -21.09 17.89 -8.77
N ASP A 113 -22.09 18.76 -8.63
CA ASP A 113 -22.77 18.91 -7.35
C ASP A 113 -23.47 17.60 -6.98
N GLY A 114 -23.33 17.16 -5.73
CA GLY A 114 -23.83 15.86 -5.28
C GLY A 114 -22.92 14.65 -5.57
N ALA A 115 -21.73 14.82 -6.15
CA ALA A 115 -20.80 13.71 -6.38
C ALA A 115 -20.43 13.00 -5.06
N ASP A 116 -20.57 11.68 -5.07
CA ASP A 116 -20.28 10.78 -3.95
C ASP A 116 -18.78 10.55 -3.76
N LEU A 117 -18.42 9.86 -2.69
CA LEU A 117 -17.03 9.57 -2.35
C LEU A 117 -16.35 8.73 -3.44
N GLU A 118 -17.07 7.78 -4.03
CA GLU A 118 -16.53 6.90 -5.07
C GLU A 118 -16.23 7.66 -6.36
N THR A 119 -17.10 8.56 -6.80
CA THR A 119 -16.85 9.43 -7.95
C THR A 119 -15.63 10.30 -7.73
N ARG A 120 -15.51 10.95 -6.56
CA ARG A 120 -14.34 11.78 -6.23
C ARG A 120 -13.04 10.98 -6.23
N ARG A 121 -13.08 9.76 -5.66
CA ARG A 121 -11.96 8.82 -5.68
C ARG A 121 -11.57 8.47 -7.11
N SER A 122 -12.54 8.07 -7.93
CA SER A 122 -12.32 7.62 -9.30
C SER A 122 -11.67 8.73 -10.15
N VAL A 123 -12.24 9.94 -10.10
CA VAL A 123 -11.72 11.11 -10.82
C VAL A 123 -10.28 11.44 -10.40
N LEU A 124 -9.96 11.37 -9.11
CA LEU A 124 -8.59 11.62 -8.64
C LEU A 124 -7.63 10.49 -9.03
N GLN A 125 -8.08 9.24 -8.98
CA GLN A 125 -7.29 8.06 -9.38
C GLN A 125 -6.95 8.09 -10.87
N ASP A 126 -7.93 8.39 -11.72
CA ASP A 126 -7.75 8.56 -13.17
C ASP A 126 -6.73 9.65 -13.48
N TRP A 127 -6.77 10.76 -12.73
CA TRP A 127 -5.76 11.80 -12.87
C TRP A 127 -4.36 11.31 -12.51
N TYR A 128 -4.19 10.57 -11.40
CA TYR A 128 -2.89 9.98 -11.07
C TYR A 128 -2.39 9.03 -12.16
N HIS A 129 -3.26 8.21 -12.73
CA HIS A 129 -2.90 7.30 -13.83
C HIS A 129 -2.39 8.09 -15.05
N ARG A 130 -3.11 9.13 -15.49
CA ARG A 130 -2.66 10.00 -16.59
C ARG A 130 -1.31 10.65 -16.30
N GLN A 131 -1.07 11.08 -15.06
CA GLN A 131 0.23 11.65 -14.68
C GLN A 131 1.36 10.62 -14.74
N LEU A 132 1.08 9.34 -14.47
CA LEU A 132 2.03 8.25 -14.58
C LEU A 132 2.29 7.87 -16.05
N GLU A 133 1.27 7.85 -16.90
CA GLU A 133 1.41 7.62 -18.35
C GLU A 133 2.36 8.61 -19.03
N ILE A 134 2.45 9.84 -18.52
CA ILE A 134 3.39 10.84 -19.03
C ILE A 134 4.83 10.57 -18.57
N VAL A 135 5.01 10.10 -17.33
CA VAL A 135 6.34 9.98 -16.70
C VAL A 135 7.01 8.63 -16.98
N ILE A 136 6.23 7.58 -17.16
CA ILE A 136 6.75 6.22 -17.26
C ILE A 136 7.48 5.94 -18.59
N PRO A 137 6.99 6.35 -19.77
CA PRO A 137 7.68 6.10 -21.03
C PRO A 137 9.16 6.54 -21.06
N PRO A 138 9.54 7.76 -20.66
CA PRO A 138 10.96 8.14 -20.66
C PRO A 138 11.79 7.35 -19.64
N LEU A 139 11.19 6.89 -18.53
CA LEU A 139 11.85 6.01 -17.58
C LEU A 139 12.08 4.62 -18.15
N ILE A 140 11.09 4.06 -18.85
CA ILE A 140 11.21 2.77 -19.53
C ILE A 140 12.38 2.83 -20.51
N THR A 141 12.39 3.81 -21.43
CA THR A 141 13.45 3.96 -22.42
C THR A 141 14.84 4.04 -21.79
N LYS A 142 14.98 4.81 -20.69
CA LYS A 142 16.24 4.93 -19.97
C LYS A 142 16.73 3.59 -19.42
N TRP A 143 15.85 2.84 -18.76
CA TRP A 143 16.22 1.60 -18.07
C TRP A 143 16.34 0.40 -19.01
N GLU A 144 15.54 0.34 -20.08
CA GLU A 144 15.71 -0.65 -21.15
C GLU A 144 17.11 -0.59 -21.75
N SER A 145 17.60 0.62 -22.04
CA SER A 145 18.94 0.83 -22.59
C SER A 145 20.04 0.41 -21.61
N LEU A 146 19.93 0.76 -20.32
CA LEU A 146 20.95 0.45 -19.32
C LEU A 146 20.99 -1.04 -18.94
N LEU A 147 19.83 -1.70 -18.91
CA LEU A 147 19.70 -3.10 -18.49
C LEU A 147 19.74 -4.08 -19.66
N ASN A 148 19.73 -3.58 -20.90
CA ASN A 148 19.66 -4.37 -22.13
C ASN A 148 18.46 -5.34 -22.13
N VAL A 149 17.29 -4.84 -21.71
CA VAL A 149 16.02 -5.57 -21.68
C VAL A 149 14.95 -4.79 -22.44
N SER A 150 13.87 -5.47 -22.83
CA SER A 150 12.69 -4.85 -23.45
C SER A 150 11.42 -5.12 -22.63
N VAL A 151 10.68 -4.06 -22.35
CA VAL A 151 9.40 -4.07 -21.66
C VAL A 151 8.32 -4.49 -22.64
N ARG A 152 7.66 -5.62 -22.35
CA ARG A 152 6.60 -6.18 -23.22
C ARG A 152 5.25 -5.49 -23.05
N VAL A 153 4.89 -5.18 -21.81
CA VAL A 153 3.59 -4.60 -21.46
C VAL A 153 3.77 -3.70 -20.24
N PHE A 154 3.18 -2.51 -20.30
CA PHE A 154 2.98 -1.63 -19.16
C PHE A 154 1.47 -1.38 -19.01
N GLN A 155 0.87 -1.86 -17.91
CA GLN A 155 -0.56 -1.73 -17.62
C GLN A 155 -0.74 -1.38 -16.13
N PHE A 156 -1.71 -0.51 -15.84
CA PHE A 156 -2.15 -0.29 -14.47
C PHE A 156 -3.10 -1.43 -14.06
N ALA A 157 -2.93 -1.97 -12.84
CA ALA A 157 -3.87 -2.95 -12.31
C ALA A 157 -5.23 -2.27 -12.07
N VAL A 158 -6.29 -2.85 -12.66
CA VAL A 158 -7.70 -2.44 -12.49
C VAL A 158 -8.22 -2.94 -11.14
#